data_AF-A0A2G6GIK8-F1
#
_entry.id   AF-A0A2G6GIK8-F1
#
_cell.length_a   1.000
_cell.length_b   1.000
_cell.length_c   1.000
_cell.angle_alpha   90.00
_cell.angle_beta   90.00
_cell.angle_gamma   90.00
#
_symmetry.space_group_name_H-M   'P 1'
#
loop_
_entity.id
_entity.type
_entity.pdbx_description
1 polymer ?
#
loop_
_entity_poly.entity_id
_entity_poly.type
_entity_poly.pdbx_seq_one_letter_code
_entity_poly.pdbx_strand_id
1 'polypeptide(L)'
;MKKEIEMMRVLRVPPLGKLEIEANGERYGSLTEVTNPKIRQRILAAIGELVNFCGGYQVLEDAGMVPQLTPTAVNQVEAEEAAPAAADLLQQQEAFLAGLQQKVEDEKNKPVKGRRGRIFSASSDVAAGKPMVEISETGDVTPVGAVKKPLSIAEQINEILQKHIAQNPSFANRGIRLQQSVTGGLQILVDGRQYETPADIEDKEVQALIKLAVKEWNSR
;
A
#
# COMPACT_ATOMS: atom_id res chain seq x y z
N MET A 1 -7.29 -15.70 -28.28
CA MET A 1 -7.59 -15.73 -26.82
C MET A 1 -6.53 -14.92 -26.11
N LYS A 2 -6.88 -13.87 -25.38
CA LYS A 2 -5.91 -13.09 -24.60
C LYS A 2 -5.55 -13.91 -23.36
N LYS A 3 -4.26 -14.08 -23.09
CA LYS A 3 -3.79 -14.69 -21.84
C LYS A 3 -3.73 -13.59 -20.78
N GLU A 4 -4.54 -13.70 -19.75
CA GLU A 4 -4.47 -12.83 -18.59
C GLU A 4 -3.32 -13.31 -17.69
N ILE A 5 -2.58 -12.37 -17.09
CA ILE A 5 -1.44 -12.65 -16.22
C ILE A 5 -1.65 -11.88 -14.92
N GLU A 6 -1.75 -12.59 -13.79
CA GLU A 6 -1.77 -11.97 -12.46
C GLU A 6 -0.38 -11.39 -12.16
N MET A 7 -0.27 -10.08 -12.00
CA MET A 7 1.01 -9.40 -11.73
C MET A 7 1.35 -9.32 -10.24
N MET A 8 0.36 -8.99 -9.41
CA MET A 8 0.47 -8.89 -7.95
C MET A 8 -0.91 -8.98 -7.31
N ARG A 9 -0.96 -9.42 -6.05
CA ARG A 9 -2.16 -9.40 -5.22
C ARG A 9 -1.93 -8.49 -4.03
N VAL A 10 -2.84 -7.53 -3.81
CA VAL A 10 -2.80 -6.64 -2.64
C VAL A 10 -3.67 -7.25 -1.56
N LEU A 11 -3.09 -7.51 -0.40
CA LEU A 11 -3.72 -8.12 0.75
C LEU A 11 -3.77 -7.11 1.89
N ARG A 12 -4.86 -7.11 2.66
CA ARG A 12 -4.94 -6.37 3.92
C ARG A 12 -4.91 -7.37 5.07
N VAL A 13 -3.89 -7.29 5.92
CA VAL A 13 -3.67 -8.23 7.02
C VAL A 13 -4.32 -7.70 8.31
N PRO A 14 -5.30 -8.41 8.89
CA PRO A 14 -5.84 -8.12 10.21
C PRO A 14 -4.80 -8.41 11.31
N PRO A 15 -4.85 -7.73 12.49
CA PRO A 15 -5.85 -6.75 12.91
C PRO A 15 -5.52 -5.31 12.50
N LEU A 16 -4.25 -5.01 12.20
CA LEU A 16 -3.74 -3.66 12.02
C LEU A 16 -4.10 -3.02 10.67
N GLY A 17 -4.64 -3.80 9.73
CA GLY A 17 -4.97 -3.29 8.39
C GLY A 17 -3.74 -2.98 7.54
N LYS A 18 -2.56 -3.50 7.92
CA LYS A 18 -1.32 -3.37 7.15
C LYS A 18 -1.54 -3.99 5.77
N LEU A 19 -1.09 -3.29 4.74
CA LEU A 19 -1.10 -3.82 3.38
C LEU A 19 0.15 -4.68 3.16
N GLU A 20 -0.05 -5.85 2.58
CA GLU A 20 1.00 -6.73 2.08
C GLU A 20 0.78 -6.96 0.58
N ILE A 21 1.87 -7.13 -0.15
CA ILE A 21 1.85 -7.44 -1.58
C ILE A 21 2.33 -8.88 -1.74
N GLU A 22 1.51 -9.71 -2.38
CA GLU A 22 1.91 -11.05 -2.80
C GLU A 22 2.31 -11.03 -4.29
N ALA A 23 3.53 -11.46 -4.59
CA ALA A 23 4.05 -11.56 -5.95
C ALA A 23 4.88 -12.84 -6.10
N ASN A 24 4.62 -13.63 -7.16
CA ASN A 24 5.21 -14.95 -7.37
C ASN A 24 5.06 -15.92 -6.16
N GLY A 25 3.97 -15.79 -5.39
CA GLY A 25 3.70 -16.63 -4.22
C GLY A 25 4.46 -16.24 -2.94
N GLU A 26 5.25 -15.17 -2.97
CA GLU A 26 5.91 -14.60 -1.80
C GLU A 26 5.18 -13.32 -1.36
N ARG A 27 5.13 -13.08 -0.04
CA ARG A 27 4.49 -11.90 0.55
C ARG A 27 5.53 -10.92 1.06
N TYR A 28 5.30 -9.64 0.77
CA TYR A 28 6.17 -8.54 1.14
C TYR A 28 5.34 -7.48 1.87
N GLY A 29 5.78 -7.09 3.06
CA GLY A 29 5.20 -5.99 3.82
C GLY A 29 5.76 -4.62 3.42
N SER A 30 6.88 -4.61 2.70
CA SER A 30 7.53 -3.39 2.21
C SER A 30 8.34 -3.67 0.95
N LEU A 31 8.56 -2.65 0.11
CA LEU A 31 9.37 -2.79 -1.11
C LEU A 31 10.85 -3.09 -0.78
N THR A 32 11.31 -2.75 0.41
CA THR A 32 12.68 -3.02 0.91
C THR A 32 12.92 -4.50 1.22
N GLU A 33 11.87 -5.27 1.51
CA GLU A 33 11.98 -6.72 1.72
C GLU A 33 12.19 -7.48 0.40
N VAL A 34 11.91 -6.86 -0.75
CA VAL A 34 12.04 -7.51 -2.06
C VAL A 34 13.50 -7.54 -2.49
N THR A 35 14.19 -8.64 -2.20
CA THR A 35 15.61 -8.83 -2.56
C THR A 35 15.82 -8.98 -4.07
N ASN A 36 14.84 -9.54 -4.79
CA ASN A 36 14.97 -9.79 -6.23
C ASN A 36 14.67 -8.50 -7.04
N PRO A 37 15.64 -7.95 -7.79
CA PRO A 37 15.46 -6.70 -8.51
C PRO A 37 14.39 -6.79 -9.61
N LYS A 38 14.21 -7.96 -10.23
CA LYS A 38 13.18 -8.16 -11.27
C LYS A 38 11.77 -8.13 -10.68
N ILE A 39 11.58 -8.72 -9.50
CA ILE A 39 10.29 -8.69 -8.79
C ILE A 39 10.00 -7.26 -8.35
N ARG A 40 10.99 -6.57 -7.76
CA ARG A 40 10.87 -5.17 -7.34
C ARG A 40 10.48 -4.27 -8.51
N GLN A 41 11.14 -4.41 -9.66
CA GLN A 41 10.82 -3.64 -10.86
C GLN A 41 9.40 -3.94 -11.38
N ARG A 42 8.97 -5.21 -11.34
CA ARG A 42 7.61 -5.59 -11.75
C ARG A 42 6.54 -4.99 -10.83
N ILE A 43 6.76 -5.00 -9.52
CA ILE A 43 5.86 -4.37 -8.54
C ILE A 43 5.77 -2.87 -8.79
N LEU A 44 6.91 -2.18 -8.97
CA LEU A 44 6.93 -0.74 -9.27
C LEU A 44 6.20 -0.40 -10.57
N ALA A 45 6.39 -1.21 -11.61
CA ALA A 45 5.68 -1.04 -12.88
C ALA A 45 4.16 -1.21 -12.69
N ALA A 46 3.72 -2.25 -11.98
CA ALA A 46 2.30 -2.48 -11.70
C ALA A 46 1.67 -1.35 -10.88
N ILE A 47 2.39 -0.79 -9.90
CA ILE A 47 1.94 0.39 -9.14
C ILE A 47 1.80 1.60 -10.06
N GLY A 48 2.78 1.85 -10.93
CA GLY A 48 2.71 2.93 -11.91
C GLY A 48 1.52 2.80 -12.86
N GLU A 49 1.26 1.59 -13.36
CA GLU A 49 0.10 1.28 -14.19
C GLU A 49 -1.22 1.50 -13.43
N LEU A 50 -1.29 1.13 -12.15
CA LEU A 50 -2.46 1.36 -11.30
C LEU A 50 -2.73 2.85 -11.09
N VAL A 51 -1.69 3.64 -10.81
CA VAL A 51 -1.82 5.10 -10.67
C VAL A 51 -2.28 5.73 -11.99
N ASN A 52 -1.74 5.28 -13.12
CA ASN A 52 -2.15 5.74 -14.43
C ASN A 52 -3.61 5.34 -14.74
N PHE A 53 -4.01 4.12 -14.37
CA PHE A 53 -5.38 3.64 -14.50
C PHE A 53 -6.37 4.49 -13.69
N CYS A 54 -5.97 4.99 -12.53
CA CYS A 54 -6.75 5.91 -11.71
C CYS A 54 -6.82 7.35 -12.26
N GLY A 55 -6.22 7.65 -13.42
CA GLY A 55 -6.19 9.00 -13.99
C GLY A 55 -4.98 9.85 -13.57
N GLY A 56 -3.96 9.21 -12.97
CA GLY A 56 -2.73 9.86 -12.50
C GLY A 56 -2.75 10.18 -11.01
N TYR A 57 -1.60 10.65 -10.52
CA TYR A 57 -1.42 10.95 -9.09
C TYR A 57 -2.32 12.09 -8.59
N GLN A 58 -2.54 13.11 -9.42
CA GLN A 58 -3.37 14.27 -9.06
C GLN A 58 -4.80 13.86 -8.68
N VAL A 59 -5.39 12.89 -9.39
CA VAL A 59 -6.76 12.43 -9.09
C VAL A 59 -6.84 11.78 -7.71
N LEU A 60 -5.79 11.05 -7.32
CA LEU A 60 -5.70 10.45 -5.99
C LEU A 60 -5.50 11.52 -4.90
N GLU A 61 -4.74 12.57 -5.21
CA GLU A 61 -4.48 13.70 -4.32
C GLU A 61 -5.75 14.53 -4.08
N ASP A 62 -6.47 14.87 -5.16
CA ASP A 62 -7.74 15.60 -5.10
C ASP A 62 -8.81 14.80 -4.32
N ALA A 63 -8.75 13.46 -4.37
CA ALA A 63 -9.61 12.57 -3.59
C ALA A 63 -9.18 12.41 -2.11
N GLY A 64 -8.07 13.01 -1.70
CA GLY A 64 -7.53 12.90 -0.34
C GLY A 64 -7.01 11.49 0.01
N MET A 65 -6.70 10.66 -0.98
CA MET A 65 -6.27 9.27 -0.80
C MET A 65 -4.75 9.11 -0.69
N VAL A 66 -3.99 10.09 -1.17
CA VAL A 66 -2.53 10.12 -1.07
C VAL A 66 -2.07 11.41 -0.39
N PRO A 67 -0.97 11.36 0.39
CA PRO A 67 -0.40 12.57 0.98
C PRO A 67 0.10 13.51 -0.10
N GLN A 68 -0.10 14.82 0.07
CA GLN A 68 0.46 15.80 -0.87
C GLN A 68 1.98 15.65 -0.91
N LEU A 69 2.53 15.59 -2.13
CA LEU A 69 3.97 15.66 -2.33
C LEU A 69 4.38 17.10 -2.07
N THR A 70 4.51 17.50 -0.80
CA THR A 70 5.22 18.72 -0.47
C THR A 70 6.63 18.53 -1.03
N PRO A 71 7.07 19.34 -2.01
CA PRO A 71 8.46 19.28 -2.42
C PRO A 71 9.25 19.57 -1.15
N THR A 72 9.89 18.53 -0.61
CA THR A 72 10.80 18.70 0.52
C THR A 72 11.78 19.76 0.06
N ALA A 73 11.71 20.93 0.68
CA ALA A 73 12.61 22.03 0.40
C ALA A 73 14.00 21.60 0.87
N VAL A 74 14.70 20.81 0.06
CA VAL A 74 16.04 20.32 0.37
C VAL A 74 17.08 21.44 0.28
N ASN A 75 16.75 22.64 -0.19
CA ASN A 75 17.75 23.70 -0.35
C ASN A 75 17.21 25.10 -0.09
N GLN A 76 17.37 25.61 1.13
CA GLN A 76 17.56 27.06 1.35
C GLN A 76 18.53 27.42 2.49
N VAL A 77 19.08 26.47 3.26
CA VAL A 77 20.02 26.80 4.36
C VAL A 77 21.49 26.70 3.93
N GLU A 78 21.79 26.18 2.75
CA GLU A 78 23.17 25.95 2.26
C GLU A 78 23.61 26.91 1.13
N ALA A 79 22.94 28.05 0.98
CA ALA A 79 23.24 29.03 -0.08
C ALA A 79 24.27 30.10 0.32
N GLU A 80 24.69 30.19 1.58
CA GLU A 80 25.60 31.24 2.04
C GLU A 80 27.05 30.77 2.27
N GLU A 81 27.32 29.45 2.27
CA GLU A 81 28.68 28.89 2.49
C GLU A 81 29.22 28.07 1.30
N ALA A 82 28.46 27.89 0.21
CA ALA A 82 28.78 27.00 -0.91
C ALA A 82 29.39 27.70 -2.17
N ALA A 83 29.73 28.99 -2.10
CA ALA A 83 30.32 29.72 -3.23
C ALA A 83 31.66 29.12 -3.77
N PRO A 84 32.58 28.56 -2.95
CA PRO A 84 33.80 27.97 -3.51
C PRO A 84 33.62 26.54 -4.04
N ALA A 85 32.62 25.77 -3.56
CA ALA A 85 32.42 24.37 -3.95
C ALA A 85 31.75 24.21 -5.32
N ALA A 86 30.92 25.16 -5.74
CA ALA A 86 30.29 25.16 -7.06
C ALA A 86 31.30 25.36 -8.21
N ALA A 87 32.40 26.07 -7.95
CA ALA A 87 33.47 26.28 -8.93
C ALA A 87 34.27 25.00 -9.22
N ASP A 88 34.59 24.23 -8.18
CA ASP A 88 35.28 22.93 -8.33
C ASP A 88 34.41 21.90 -9.07
N LEU A 89 33.10 21.89 -8.81
CA LEU A 89 32.18 20.96 -9.48
C LEU A 89 32.05 21.25 -10.99
N LEU A 90 32.13 22.52 -11.39
CA LEU A 90 32.14 22.92 -12.80
C LEU A 90 33.43 22.47 -13.51
N GLN A 91 34.58 22.66 -12.87
CA GLN A 91 35.86 22.18 -13.42
C GLN A 91 35.91 20.66 -13.58
N GLN A 92 35.34 19.92 -12.63
CA GLN A 92 35.26 18.45 -12.74
C GLN A 92 34.34 18.00 -13.89
N GLN A 93 33.25 18.71 -14.15
CA GLN A 93 32.35 18.40 -15.28
C GLN A 93 33.01 18.69 -16.63
N GLU A 94 33.74 19.79 -16.78
CA GLU A 94 34.48 20.11 -18.00
C GLU A 94 35.58 19.09 -18.30
N ALA A 95 36.36 18.70 -17.27
CA ALA A 95 37.39 17.67 -17.41
C ALA A 95 36.81 16.30 -17.82
N PHE A 96 35.63 15.96 -17.30
CA PHE A 96 34.94 14.72 -17.64
C PHE A 96 34.42 14.71 -19.09
N LEU A 97 33.82 15.82 -19.54
CA LEU A 97 33.35 15.96 -20.92
C LEU A 97 34.51 15.91 -21.93
N ALA A 98 35.64 16.52 -21.61
CA ALA A 98 36.85 16.42 -22.42
C ALA A 98 37.35 14.97 -22.54
N GLY A 99 37.32 14.20 -21.46
CA GLY A 99 37.69 12.78 -21.48
C GLY A 99 36.77 11.89 -22.33
N LEU A 100 35.46 12.21 -22.37
CA LEU A 100 34.51 11.50 -23.24
C LEU A 100 34.76 11.78 -24.72
N GLN A 101 35.06 13.02 -25.10
CA GLN A 101 35.37 13.37 -26.49
C GLN A 101 36.62 12.65 -26.99
N GLN A 102 37.68 12.59 -26.17
CA GLN A 102 38.91 11.88 -26.51
C GLN A 102 38.68 10.38 -26.72
N LYS A 103 37.82 9.76 -25.89
CA LYS A 103 37.48 8.32 -26.00
C LYS A 103 36.69 8.00 -27.27
N VAL A 104 35.85 8.92 -27.73
CA VAL A 104 35.11 8.79 -29.00
C VAL A 104 36.05 8.87 -30.21
N GLU A 105 37.08 9.72 -30.17
CA GLU A 105 38.09 9.78 -31.23
C GLU A 105 38.95 8.51 -31.27
N ASP A 106 39.31 7.96 -30.11
CA ASP A 106 40.05 6.69 -30.02
C ASP A 106 39.24 5.48 -30.51
N GLU A 107 37.91 5.46 -30.30
CA GLU A 107 37.06 4.40 -30.84
C GLU A 107 36.87 4.51 -32.35
N LYS A 108 36.80 5.72 -32.93
CA LYS A 108 36.71 5.90 -34.39
C LYS A 108 37.93 5.36 -35.13
N ASN A 109 39.10 5.34 -34.49
CA ASN A 109 40.35 4.89 -35.11
C ASN A 109 40.65 3.39 -34.92
N LYS A 110 39.78 2.63 -34.24
CA LYS A 110 39.97 1.18 -34.08
C LYS A 110 39.31 0.41 -35.22
N PRO A 111 40.07 -0.38 -36.02
CA PRO A 111 39.49 -1.22 -37.05
C PRO A 111 38.62 -2.31 -36.41
N VAL A 112 37.33 -2.27 -36.70
CA VAL A 112 36.33 -3.26 -36.26
C VAL A 112 36.66 -4.61 -36.93
N LYS A 113 37.38 -5.47 -36.22
CA LYS A 113 37.57 -6.86 -36.63
C LYS A 113 36.24 -7.61 -36.46
N GLY A 114 35.63 -7.95 -37.60
CA GLY A 114 34.32 -8.57 -37.70
C GLY A 114 34.19 -9.85 -36.87
N ARG A 115 33.18 -9.86 -35.99
CA ARG A 115 32.72 -11.07 -35.32
C ARG A 115 31.32 -11.40 -35.86
N ARG A 116 31.30 -12.07 -37.01
CA ARG A 116 30.13 -12.77 -37.54
C ARG A 116 29.88 -14.01 -36.67
N GLY A 117 28.65 -14.18 -36.19
CA GLY A 117 28.05 -15.51 -36.12
C GLY A 117 27.31 -15.88 -34.84
N ARG A 118 26.09 -16.40 -35.08
CA ARG A 118 25.18 -17.21 -34.24
C ARG A 118 24.25 -16.43 -33.32
N ILE A 119 22.95 -16.25 -33.62
CA ILE A 119 21.85 -17.19 -34.01
C ILE A 119 21.54 -18.19 -32.89
N PHE A 120 20.41 -17.92 -32.21
CA PHE A 120 19.42 -18.80 -31.58
C PHE A 120 19.89 -20.06 -30.81
N SER A 121 19.48 -20.14 -29.54
CA SER A 121 19.18 -21.39 -28.82
C SER A 121 18.27 -21.01 -27.65
N ALA A 122 16.96 -21.25 -27.69
CA ALA A 122 16.24 -22.52 -27.46
C ALA A 122 15.58 -22.47 -26.06
N SER A 123 14.26 -22.61 -26.07
CA SER A 123 13.37 -22.68 -24.91
C SER A 123 13.23 -24.13 -24.46
N SER A 124 13.36 -24.37 -23.17
CA SER A 124 13.14 -25.64 -22.43
C SER A 124 12.99 -25.22 -20.96
N ASP A 125 12.07 -25.66 -20.10
CA ASP A 125 11.03 -26.69 -20.13
C ASP A 125 9.96 -26.27 -19.09
N VAL A 126 8.67 -26.51 -19.37
CA VAL A 126 7.58 -26.41 -18.39
C VAL A 126 7.12 -27.83 -18.09
N ALA A 127 7.66 -28.41 -17.01
CA ALA A 127 7.30 -29.74 -16.53
C ALA A 127 6.28 -29.65 -15.39
N ALA A 128 5.09 -30.23 -15.65
CA ALA A 128 4.23 -30.98 -14.73
C ALA A 128 3.89 -30.39 -13.34
N GLY A 129 2.82 -29.59 -13.27
CA GLY A 129 2.06 -29.35 -12.04
C GLY A 129 0.84 -30.27 -11.96
N LYS A 130 0.76 -31.11 -10.91
CA LYS A 130 -0.41 -31.94 -10.58
C LYS A 130 -1.56 -31.05 -10.07
N PRO A 131 -2.83 -31.30 -10.44
CA PRO A 131 -3.96 -30.56 -9.88
C PRO A 131 -4.21 -30.97 -8.41
N MET A 132 -4.45 -29.96 -7.58
CA MET A 132 -4.63 -30.07 -6.12
C MET A 132 -6.07 -29.72 -5.75
N VAL A 133 -7.06 -30.47 -6.26
CA VAL A 133 -8.42 -30.47 -5.70
C VAL A 133 -9.03 -31.84 -5.96
N GLU A 134 -9.36 -32.57 -4.89
CA GLU A 134 -10.17 -33.78 -4.95
C GLU A 134 -11.60 -33.36 -4.59
N ILE A 135 -12.52 -33.53 -5.53
CA ILE A 135 -13.95 -33.21 -5.37
C ILE A 135 -14.62 -34.51 -4.94
N SER A 136 -15.23 -34.54 -3.76
CA SER A 136 -16.03 -35.67 -3.30
C SER A 136 -17.38 -35.74 -4.04
N GLU A 137 -17.80 -36.96 -4.39
CA GLU A 137 -18.96 -37.24 -5.26
C GLU A 137 -20.34 -36.84 -4.71
N THR A 138 -20.45 -36.33 -3.49
CA THR A 138 -21.73 -36.11 -2.81
C THR A 138 -22.17 -34.64 -2.66
N GLY A 139 -21.37 -33.67 -3.11
CA GLY A 139 -21.84 -32.29 -3.29
C GLY A 139 -22.28 -31.48 -2.04
N ASP A 140 -22.23 -32.06 -0.84
CA ASP A 140 -22.61 -31.36 0.40
C ASP A 140 -21.39 -30.78 1.13
N VAL A 141 -21.37 -29.45 1.23
CA VAL A 141 -20.40 -28.69 2.02
C VAL A 141 -21.06 -28.28 3.33
N THR A 142 -20.92 -29.07 4.38
CA THR A 142 -21.27 -28.64 5.74
C THR A 142 -20.03 -28.13 6.48
N PRO A 143 -19.87 -26.81 6.69
CA PRO A 143 -18.78 -26.27 7.49
C PRO A 143 -19.01 -26.60 8.98
N VAL A 144 -18.25 -27.57 9.48
CA VAL A 144 -18.11 -27.85 10.91
C VAL A 144 -17.10 -26.86 11.49
N GLY A 145 -17.56 -26.00 12.40
CA GLY A 145 -16.71 -25.16 13.25
C GLY A 145 -16.77 -23.67 12.94
N ALA A 146 -17.66 -22.95 13.62
CA ALA A 146 -17.66 -21.49 13.67
C ALA A 146 -16.42 -21.01 14.45
N VAL A 147 -15.29 -20.87 13.76
CA VAL A 147 -14.14 -20.10 14.24
C VAL A 147 -14.64 -18.68 14.44
N LYS A 148 -14.65 -18.19 15.69
CA LYS A 148 -15.00 -16.80 16.01
C LYS A 148 -14.13 -15.89 15.13
N LYS A 149 -14.74 -15.21 14.17
CA LYS A 149 -14.05 -14.21 13.35
C LYS A 149 -13.37 -13.22 14.29
N PRO A 150 -12.12 -12.81 14.02
CA PRO A 150 -11.50 -11.75 14.80
C PRO A 150 -12.40 -10.53 14.72
N LEU A 151 -12.86 -10.05 15.89
CA LEU A 151 -13.79 -8.92 15.98
C LEU A 151 -13.20 -7.73 15.23
N SER A 152 -14.01 -7.10 14.38
CA SER A 152 -13.61 -5.87 13.68
C SER A 152 -13.25 -4.80 14.72
N ILE A 153 -12.35 -3.87 14.37
CA ILE A 153 -11.98 -2.73 15.23
C ILE A 153 -13.25 -2.00 15.71
N ALA A 154 -14.23 -1.82 14.83
CA ALA A 154 -15.51 -1.19 15.18
C ALA A 154 -16.29 -1.99 16.24
N GLU A 155 -16.26 -3.32 16.17
CA GLU A 155 -16.90 -4.19 17.15
C GLU A 155 -16.18 -4.17 18.50
N GLN A 156 -14.85 -4.12 18.49
CA GLN A 156 -14.04 -4.01 19.72
C GLN A 156 -14.32 -2.69 20.46
N ILE A 157 -14.33 -1.57 19.74
CA ILE A 157 -14.67 -0.26 20.32
C ILE A 157 -16.12 -0.26 20.79
N ASN A 158 -17.05 -0.85 20.00
CA ASN A 158 -18.45 -0.97 20.40
C ASN A 158 -18.60 -1.77 21.70
N GLU A 159 -17.85 -2.85 21.90
CA GLU A 159 -17.89 -3.63 23.15
C GLU A 159 -17.50 -2.77 24.36
N ILE A 160 -16.43 -1.98 24.23
CA ILE A 160 -16.00 -1.03 25.27
C ILE A 160 -17.10 0.00 25.51
N LEU A 161 -17.68 0.58 24.45
CA LEU A 161 -18.77 1.54 24.57
C LEU A 161 -20.00 0.96 25.29
N GLN A 162 -20.42 -0.26 24.94
CA GLN A 162 -21.56 -0.90 25.60
C GLN A 162 -21.32 -1.13 27.10
N LYS A 163 -20.07 -1.39 27.51
CA LYS A 163 -19.71 -1.47 28.94
C LYS A 163 -19.90 -0.13 29.64
N HIS A 164 -19.50 0.97 29.01
CA HIS A 164 -19.70 2.33 29.54
C HIS A 164 -21.17 2.73 29.59
N ILE A 165 -21.99 2.31 28.61
CA ILE A 165 -23.45 2.51 28.62
C ILE A 165 -24.09 1.73 29.78
N ALA A 166 -23.69 0.47 29.98
CA ALA A 166 -24.21 -0.37 31.07
C ALA A 166 -23.89 0.18 32.46
N GLN A 167 -22.77 0.89 32.61
CA GLN A 167 -22.36 1.53 33.87
C GLN A 167 -23.07 2.87 34.14
N ASN A 168 -23.61 3.52 33.10
CA ASN A 168 -24.22 4.84 33.20
C ASN A 168 -25.72 4.77 32.87
N PRO A 169 -26.61 4.75 33.89
CA PRO A 169 -28.05 4.60 33.71
C PRO A 169 -28.68 5.67 32.81
N SER A 170 -28.09 6.86 32.72
CA SER A 170 -28.55 7.98 31.88
C SER A 170 -28.60 7.64 30.38
N PHE A 171 -27.82 6.65 29.92
CA PHE A 171 -27.80 6.20 28.52
C PHE A 171 -28.54 4.88 28.29
N ALA A 172 -29.15 4.28 29.32
CA ALA A 172 -29.79 2.96 29.22
C ALA A 172 -30.94 2.92 28.22
N ASN A 173 -31.63 4.05 28.01
CA ASN A 173 -32.72 4.19 27.05
C ASN A 173 -32.26 4.63 25.65
N ARG A 174 -30.96 4.82 25.43
CA ARG A 174 -30.42 5.33 24.15
C ARG A 174 -29.87 4.19 23.30
N GLY A 175 -30.21 4.21 22.02
CA GLY A 175 -29.76 3.23 21.03
C GLY A 175 -28.41 3.62 20.42
N ILE A 176 -27.33 3.61 21.21
CA ILE A 176 -25.99 4.00 20.75
C ILE A 176 -25.20 2.76 20.33
N ARG A 177 -24.73 2.69 19.08
CA ARG A 177 -23.93 1.57 18.53
C ARG A 177 -22.86 2.05 17.56
N LEU A 178 -21.71 1.39 17.54
CA LEU A 178 -20.68 1.58 16.51
C LEU A 178 -20.67 0.38 15.57
N GLN A 179 -20.62 0.64 14.27
CA GLN A 179 -20.57 -0.37 13.22
C GLN A 179 -19.54 0.01 12.16
N GLN A 180 -19.05 -0.99 11.42
CA GLN A 180 -18.21 -0.75 10.27
C GLN A 180 -19.08 -0.47 9.05
N SER A 181 -18.81 0.65 8.38
CA SER A 181 -19.48 1.00 7.12
C SER A 181 -19.00 0.08 5.99
N VAL A 182 -19.83 -0.07 4.96
CA VAL A 182 -19.48 -0.76 3.70
C VAL A 182 -18.29 -0.13 2.98
N THR A 183 -18.05 1.17 3.20
CA THR A 183 -16.87 1.89 2.69
C THR A 183 -15.61 1.63 3.51
N GLY A 184 -15.70 0.85 4.59
CA GLY A 184 -14.58 0.53 5.48
C GLY A 184 -14.34 1.55 6.59
N GLY A 185 -15.14 2.62 6.66
CA GLY A 185 -15.10 3.63 7.74
C GLY A 185 -15.85 3.19 9.02
N LEU A 186 -15.77 4.02 10.06
CA LEU A 186 -16.56 3.86 11.29
C LEU A 186 -17.90 4.58 11.13
N GLN A 187 -19.00 3.92 11.46
CA GLN A 187 -20.34 4.50 11.45
C GLN A 187 -20.93 4.46 12.85
N ILE A 188 -21.45 5.59 13.30
CA ILE A 188 -22.02 5.76 14.64
C ILE A 188 -23.53 5.83 14.49
N LEU A 189 -24.26 4.89 15.10
CA LEU A 189 -25.71 4.93 15.22
C LEU A 189 -26.08 5.50 16.59
N VAL A 190 -26.88 6.57 16.63
CA VAL A 190 -27.46 7.13 17.86
C VAL A 190 -28.95 7.29 17.65
N ASP A 191 -29.76 6.54 18.40
CA ASP A 191 -31.23 6.62 18.38
C ASP A 191 -31.83 6.51 16.97
N GLY A 192 -31.23 5.65 16.13
CA GLY A 192 -31.64 5.41 14.75
C GLY A 192 -31.09 6.39 13.72
N ARG A 193 -30.35 7.43 14.14
CA ARG A 193 -29.63 8.34 13.24
C ARG A 193 -28.19 7.87 13.04
N GLN A 194 -27.68 8.02 11.81
CA GLN A 194 -26.33 7.62 11.43
C GLN A 194 -25.43 8.85 11.35
N TYR A 195 -24.24 8.74 11.92
CA TYR A 195 -23.21 9.78 11.93
C TYR A 195 -21.88 9.20 11.49
N GLU A 196 -21.12 9.96 10.70
CA GLU A 196 -19.77 9.57 10.27
C GLU A 196 -18.72 10.00 11.27
N THR A 197 -18.89 11.16 11.92
CA THR A 197 -17.94 11.65 12.91
C THR A 197 -18.58 11.86 14.29
N PRO A 198 -17.81 11.71 15.37
CA PRO A 198 -18.30 12.05 16.71
C PRO A 198 -18.67 13.53 16.88
N ALA A 199 -18.15 14.42 16.03
CA ALA A 199 -18.43 15.86 16.12
C ALA A 199 -19.85 16.22 15.66
N ASP A 200 -20.44 15.40 14.78
CA ASP A 200 -21.77 15.63 14.19
C ASP A 200 -22.93 15.26 15.12
N ILE A 201 -22.64 14.61 16.24
CA ILE A 201 -23.65 14.15 17.19
C ILE A 201 -24.11 15.35 18.04
N GLU A 202 -25.40 15.64 18.06
CA GLU A 202 -25.97 16.80 18.78
C GLU A 202 -25.71 16.74 20.31
N ASP A 203 -25.67 15.53 20.87
CA ASP A 203 -25.52 15.31 22.32
C ASP A 203 -24.04 15.24 22.74
N LYS A 204 -23.59 16.25 23.49
CA LYS A 204 -22.21 16.36 23.98
C LYS A 204 -21.82 15.25 24.95
N GLU A 205 -22.75 14.69 25.71
CA GLU A 205 -22.45 13.60 26.64
C GLU A 205 -22.17 12.31 25.86
N VAL A 206 -22.96 12.05 24.81
CA VAL A 206 -22.73 10.91 23.89
C VAL A 206 -21.38 11.07 23.18
N GLN A 207 -21.02 12.27 22.73
CA GLN A 207 -19.70 12.52 22.15
C GLN A 207 -18.57 12.18 23.11
N ALA A 208 -18.70 12.60 24.38
CA ALA A 208 -17.68 12.36 25.40
C ALA A 208 -17.55 10.86 25.69
N LEU A 209 -18.67 10.14 25.75
CA LEU A 209 -18.71 8.68 25.95
C LEU A 209 -17.99 7.93 24.82
N ILE A 210 -18.27 8.29 23.57
CA ILE A 210 -17.63 7.67 22.40
C ILE A 210 -16.13 7.98 22.38
N LYS A 211 -15.74 9.23 22.65
CA LYS A 211 -14.32 9.62 22.77
C LYS A 211 -13.60 8.85 23.86
N LEU A 212 -14.26 8.60 24.99
CA LEU A 212 -13.71 7.82 26.10
C LEU A 212 -13.50 6.37 25.70
N ALA A 213 -14.48 5.74 25.04
CA ALA A 213 -14.35 4.36 24.56
C ALA A 213 -13.22 4.20 23.54
N VAL A 214 -13.08 5.13 22.59
CA VAL A 214 -11.98 5.14 21.61
C VAL A 214 -10.62 5.33 22.31
N LYS A 215 -10.55 6.22 23.30
CA LYS A 215 -9.33 6.45 24.07
C LYS A 215 -8.90 5.21 24.87
N GLU A 216 -9.85 4.51 25.49
CA GLU A 216 -9.57 3.26 26.19
C GLU A 216 -9.08 2.17 25.24
N TRP A 217 -9.71 2.02 24.06
CA TRP A 217 -9.27 1.07 23.04
C TRP A 217 -7.84 1.35 22.57
N ASN A 218 -7.49 2.61 22.28
CA ASN A 218 -6.13 3.01 21.90
C ASN A 218 -5.07 2.76 22.98
N SER A 219 -5.48 2.58 24.25
CA SER A 219 -4.56 2.33 25.36
C SER A 219 -4.30 0.84 25.61
N ARG A 220 -5.00 -0.05 24.91
CA ARG A 220 -4.84 -1.51 25.00
C ARG A 220 -3.85 -2.01 23.95
#